data_AF-A0A1X7T0V4-F1
#
_entry.id   AF-A0A1X7T0V4-F1
#
_cell.length_a   1.000
_cell.length_b   1.000
_cell.length_c   1.000
_cell.angle_alpha   90.00
_cell.angle_beta   90.00
_cell.angle_gamma   90.00
#
_symmetry.space_group_name_H-M   'P 1'
#
loop_
_entity.id
_entity.type
_entity.pdbx_description
1 polymer ?
#
loop_
_entity_poly.entity_id
_entity_poly.type
_entity_poly.pdbx_seq_one_letter_code
_entity_poly.pdbx_strand_id
1 'polypeptide(L)'
;LWDVKLDPLQLYYGIKKGWRTICFEGIKLEVAHVVCRQKGFINATYFNISGFSSVSDHVITQVLCPSTSNYSLYGETNIMRCNISDPVLNETETCTPAKIVCNTNRRKDHPYKGQVYLDKTKTDTPTDGVVKVYLYNEWYPVCRNAAFTKTVSDSICRQYGYTGSQNNWASESSGSPSKMCVIATEYTCTNETGSFECFTHCMIPNKYKLDSYEEHVALICSFNVTKKYLRSGSQAQCALPLNETSHLCPTCKNKSAHDRIIIWLLVGFLLCTISILALFIITLLFCYRKTIKRECCRCCRKIANKMQKIKDDDDSEQNDRTPLNDYQNRRNSLN
;
A
#
# COMPACT_ATOMS: atom_id res chain seq x y z
N LEU A 1 -13.88 23.24 -12.10
CA LEU A 1 -13.37 22.18 -13.00
C LEU A 1 -11.88 22.15 -12.76
N TRP A 2 -11.30 20.97 -12.52
CA TRP A 2 -9.90 20.83 -12.11
C TRP A 2 -9.37 19.48 -12.60
N ASP A 3 -8.30 19.46 -13.40
CA ASP A 3 -7.61 18.25 -13.86
C ASP A 3 -6.13 18.33 -13.59
N VAL A 4 -5.46 17.20 -13.76
CA VAL A 4 -4.06 17.11 -14.10
C VAL A 4 -3.83 16.50 -15.49
N LYS A 5 -2.99 17.07 -16.34
CA LYS A 5 -2.31 16.37 -17.47
C LYS A 5 -1.01 15.77 -16.96
N LEU A 6 -0.58 14.61 -17.49
CA LEU A 6 0.62 13.91 -16.99
C LEU A 6 1.90 14.25 -17.77
N ASP A 7 1.79 14.72 -19.01
CA ASP A 7 2.91 15.06 -19.88
C ASP A 7 2.48 16.11 -20.94
N PRO A 8 2.98 17.37 -20.87
CA PRO A 8 3.59 17.96 -19.68
C PRO A 8 2.61 17.98 -18.49
N LEU A 9 3.14 18.08 -17.28
CA LEU A 9 2.35 18.18 -16.05
C LEU A 9 1.63 19.53 -16.00
N GLN A 10 0.30 19.53 -16.13
CA GLN A 10 -0.49 20.75 -16.10
C GLN A 10 -1.73 20.60 -15.20
N LEU A 11 -1.96 21.56 -14.30
CA LEU A 11 -3.21 21.69 -13.55
C LEU A 11 -4.18 22.59 -14.32
N TYR A 12 -5.43 22.17 -14.52
CA TYR A 12 -6.48 23.07 -15.00
C TYR A 12 -6.95 23.96 -13.84
N TYR A 13 -6.67 25.26 -13.90
CA TYR A 13 -6.72 26.18 -12.75
C TYR A 13 -7.50 27.49 -13.03
N GLY A 14 -8.10 28.03 -11.96
CA GLY A 14 -8.38 29.46 -11.83
C GLY A 14 -9.63 30.02 -12.50
N ILE A 15 -9.88 31.31 -12.24
CA ILE A 15 -11.10 32.05 -12.66
C ILE A 15 -11.22 32.10 -14.19
N LYS A 16 -10.10 32.34 -14.90
CA LYS A 16 -10.03 32.34 -16.37
C LYS A 16 -10.01 30.92 -16.99
N LYS A 17 -10.16 29.85 -16.20
CA LYS A 17 -10.41 28.46 -16.67
C LYS A 17 -9.41 27.95 -17.73
N GLY A 18 -8.14 27.78 -17.35
CA GLY A 18 -7.09 27.32 -18.28
C GLY A 18 -6.09 26.35 -17.68
N TRP A 19 -5.34 25.67 -18.54
CA TRP A 19 -4.20 24.84 -18.13
C TRP A 19 -3.05 25.70 -17.59
N ARG A 20 -2.36 25.21 -16.56
CA ARG A 20 -1.18 25.82 -15.94
C ARG A 20 -0.11 24.75 -15.75
N THR A 21 1.04 24.90 -16.38
CA THR A 21 2.18 24.01 -16.21
C THR A 21 2.68 24.04 -14.79
N ILE A 22 2.92 22.87 -14.19
CA ILE A 22 3.57 22.72 -12.89
C ILE A 22 5.05 22.43 -13.14
N CYS A 23 5.92 23.19 -12.48
CA CYS A 23 7.36 23.11 -12.69
C CYS A 23 7.95 21.85 -12.04
N PHE A 24 8.94 21.25 -12.70
CA PHE A 24 9.66 20.04 -12.25
C PHE A 24 10.40 20.27 -10.93
N GLU A 25 10.95 21.47 -10.76
CA GLU A 25 11.61 21.98 -9.56
C GLU A 25 10.65 22.06 -8.36
N GLY A 26 9.36 22.25 -8.64
CA GLY A 26 8.32 22.54 -7.66
C GLY A 26 7.64 21.33 -7.03
N ILE A 27 8.02 20.10 -7.42
CA ILE A 27 7.29 18.87 -7.07
C ILE A 27 8.19 17.78 -6.47
N LYS A 28 7.52 16.79 -5.86
CA LYS A 28 8.14 15.57 -5.34
C LYS A 28 7.29 14.35 -5.72
N LEU A 29 7.79 13.14 -5.43
CA LEU A 29 7.16 11.88 -5.82
C LEU A 29 5.73 11.71 -5.23
N GLU A 30 5.44 12.36 -4.11
CA GLU A 30 4.12 12.47 -3.49
C GLU A 30 3.08 13.07 -4.45
N VAL A 31 3.47 14.12 -5.19
CA VAL A 31 2.62 14.77 -6.21
C VAL A 31 2.37 13.80 -7.36
N ALA A 32 3.43 13.14 -7.84
CA ALA A 32 3.36 12.14 -8.89
C ALA A 32 2.40 10.99 -8.51
N HIS A 33 2.50 10.46 -7.29
CA HIS A 33 1.61 9.42 -6.78
C HIS A 33 0.14 9.89 -6.73
N VAL A 34 -0.12 11.11 -6.24
CA VAL A 34 -1.46 11.72 -6.20
C VAL A 34 -2.08 11.81 -7.59
N VAL A 35 -1.36 12.36 -8.57
CA VAL A 35 -1.92 12.60 -9.91
C VAL A 35 -2.12 11.32 -10.72
N CYS A 36 -1.26 10.32 -10.53
CA CYS A 36 -1.46 8.98 -11.10
C CYS A 36 -2.73 8.31 -10.57
N ARG A 37 -3.00 8.41 -9.26
CA ARG A 37 -4.25 7.88 -8.67
C ARG A 37 -5.49 8.62 -9.17
N GLN A 38 -5.42 9.95 -9.31
CA GLN A 38 -6.48 10.74 -9.94
C GLN A 38 -6.74 10.34 -11.41
N LYS A 39 -5.76 9.73 -12.10
CA LYS A 39 -5.90 9.14 -13.44
C LYS A 39 -6.21 7.64 -13.47
N GLY A 40 -6.49 7.00 -12.33
CA GLY A 40 -6.87 5.57 -12.26
C GLY A 40 -5.69 4.60 -12.37
N PHE A 41 -4.46 5.04 -12.14
CA PHE A 41 -3.30 4.17 -11.93
C PHE A 41 -3.13 3.86 -10.43
N ILE A 42 -2.29 2.87 -10.09
CA ILE A 42 -2.05 2.55 -8.67
C ILE A 42 -1.19 3.63 -7.99
N ASN A 43 -0.10 4.06 -8.62
CA ASN A 43 0.83 5.10 -8.17
C ASN A 43 1.67 5.64 -9.36
N ALA A 44 2.49 6.66 -9.10
CA ALA A 44 3.65 6.95 -9.95
C ALA A 44 4.78 5.93 -9.72
N THR A 45 5.52 5.63 -10.79
CA THR A 45 6.83 4.96 -10.73
C THR A 45 7.93 5.99 -10.47
N TYR A 46 7.91 7.10 -11.23
CA TYR A 46 8.81 8.25 -11.09
C TYR A 46 8.22 9.48 -11.78
N PHE A 47 8.95 10.61 -11.72
CA PHE A 47 8.72 11.79 -12.54
C PHE A 47 10.05 12.26 -13.13
N ASN A 48 10.01 12.96 -14.27
CA ASN A 48 11.18 13.50 -14.95
C ASN A 48 10.83 14.83 -15.66
N ILE A 49 11.78 15.41 -16.38
CA ILE A 49 11.54 16.55 -17.27
C ILE A 49 10.75 16.07 -18.52
N SER A 50 9.75 16.84 -18.96
CA SER A 50 9.00 16.54 -20.18
C SER A 50 9.84 16.73 -21.44
N GLY A 51 9.54 15.96 -22.48
CA GLY A 51 10.11 16.16 -23.81
C GLY A 51 9.49 17.36 -24.56
N PHE A 52 8.43 17.96 -24.04
CA PHE A 52 7.78 19.14 -24.60
C PHE A 52 8.31 20.40 -23.93
N SER A 53 8.75 21.38 -24.74
CA SER A 53 9.18 22.71 -24.27
C SER A 53 8.02 23.69 -24.06
N SER A 54 6.77 23.28 -24.27
CA SER A 54 5.60 24.14 -24.18
C SER A 54 5.18 24.41 -22.73
N VAL A 55 5.60 25.57 -22.22
CA VAL A 55 5.19 26.11 -20.91
C VAL A 55 4.08 27.15 -21.12
N SER A 56 3.11 27.21 -20.20
CA SER A 56 2.01 28.18 -20.22
C SER A 56 2.43 29.52 -19.60
N ASP A 57 1.89 30.64 -20.12
CA ASP A 57 2.23 32.02 -19.71
C ASP A 57 2.18 32.27 -18.19
N HIS A 58 1.35 31.51 -17.46
CA HIS A 58 1.42 31.42 -16.01
C HIS A 58 1.72 29.97 -15.59
N VAL A 59 2.56 29.82 -14.56
CA VAL A 59 3.11 28.54 -14.08
C VAL A 59 2.89 28.36 -12.58
N ILE A 60 2.85 27.10 -12.14
CA ILE A 60 2.75 26.73 -10.72
C ILE A 60 4.12 26.25 -10.28
N THR A 61 4.81 27.08 -9.50
CA THR A 61 6.18 26.86 -9.04
C THR A 61 6.30 25.91 -7.85
N GLN A 62 5.20 25.60 -7.14
CA GLN A 62 5.24 24.61 -6.05
C GLN A 62 3.93 23.82 -5.87
N VAL A 63 4.04 22.50 -5.71
CA VAL A 63 2.94 21.64 -5.22
C VAL A 63 3.46 20.69 -4.14
N LEU A 64 2.88 20.74 -2.94
CA LEU A 64 3.22 19.89 -1.79
C LEU A 64 2.03 19.00 -1.41
N CYS A 65 2.14 17.72 -1.78
CA CYS A 65 1.19 16.68 -1.37
C CYS A 65 1.66 15.94 -0.10
N PRO A 66 0.77 15.40 0.75
CA PRO A 66 1.16 14.62 1.92
C PRO A 66 1.92 13.33 1.55
N SER A 67 3.02 13.04 2.26
CA SER A 67 3.82 11.83 2.07
C SER A 67 3.09 10.57 2.53
N THR A 68 2.50 10.59 3.72
CA THR A 68 1.60 9.54 4.21
C THR A 68 0.17 9.81 3.75
N SER A 69 -0.13 9.51 2.49
CA SER A 69 -1.49 9.63 1.96
C SER A 69 -2.42 8.55 2.54
N ASN A 70 -3.30 8.94 3.47
CA ASN A 70 -4.37 8.09 4.03
C ASN A 70 -5.57 7.90 3.08
N TYR A 71 -5.33 7.76 1.77
CA TYR A 71 -6.38 7.66 0.74
C TYR A 71 -7.13 6.31 0.77
N SER A 72 -6.50 5.28 1.30
CA SER A 72 -7.12 3.99 1.65
C SER A 72 -8.01 4.06 2.91
N LEU A 73 -8.14 5.24 3.53
CA LEU A 73 -8.99 5.51 4.69
C LEU A 73 -9.99 6.66 4.45
N TYR A 74 -9.67 7.67 3.65
CA TYR A 74 -10.45 8.93 3.53
C TYR A 74 -10.78 9.37 2.09
N GLY A 75 -10.89 8.42 1.16
CA GLY A 75 -11.14 8.69 -0.26
C GLY A 75 -9.86 9.05 -1.04
N GLU A 76 -9.89 8.95 -2.38
CA GLU A 76 -8.72 9.29 -3.21
C GLU A 76 -8.26 10.73 -2.94
N THR A 77 -6.94 10.92 -2.87
CA THR A 77 -6.35 12.26 -2.76
C THR A 77 -6.31 12.87 -4.16
N ASN A 78 -7.21 13.83 -4.42
CA ASN A 78 -7.16 14.71 -5.60
C ASN A 78 -6.03 15.74 -5.42
N ILE A 79 -5.39 16.20 -6.50
CA ILE A 79 -4.33 17.23 -6.43
C ILE A 79 -4.81 18.51 -5.74
N MET A 80 -6.10 18.86 -5.86
CA MET A 80 -6.71 20.01 -5.17
C MET A 80 -6.80 19.88 -3.63
N ARG A 81 -6.27 18.79 -3.04
CA ARG A 81 -6.05 18.62 -1.59
C ARG A 81 -4.59 18.86 -1.17
N CYS A 82 -3.68 19.02 -2.12
CA CYS A 82 -2.29 19.38 -1.88
C CYS A 82 -2.17 20.90 -1.71
N ASN A 83 -1.13 21.37 -1.03
CA ASN A 83 -0.82 22.80 -1.03
C ASN A 83 -0.24 23.17 -2.41
N ILE A 84 -0.85 24.13 -3.10
CA ILE A 84 -0.52 24.53 -4.47
C ILE A 84 -0.22 26.03 -4.43
N SER A 85 0.92 26.46 -4.98
CA SER A 85 1.24 27.89 -5.11
C SER A 85 0.27 28.57 -6.09
N ASP A 86 -0.05 29.83 -5.85
CA ASP A 86 -0.75 30.63 -6.87
C ASP A 86 0.09 30.74 -8.16
N PRO A 87 -0.53 30.76 -9.36
CA PRO A 87 0.23 30.82 -10.60
C PRO A 87 0.90 32.18 -10.83
N VAL A 88 2.22 32.15 -11.06
CA VAL A 88 3.06 33.32 -11.38
C VAL A 88 3.36 33.38 -12.88
N LEU A 89 3.87 34.50 -13.38
CA LEU A 89 4.24 34.64 -14.79
C LEU A 89 5.51 33.84 -15.11
N ASN A 90 5.53 33.16 -16.26
CA ASN A 90 6.70 32.42 -16.73
C ASN A 90 7.90 33.32 -17.11
N GLU A 91 7.67 34.62 -17.29
CA GLU A 91 8.72 35.62 -17.53
C GLU A 91 9.52 35.95 -16.25
N THR A 92 8.96 35.66 -15.07
CA THR A 92 9.57 35.97 -13.77
C THR A 92 10.21 34.76 -13.07
N GLU A 93 9.92 33.54 -13.51
CA GLU A 93 10.36 32.29 -12.86
C GLU A 93 10.69 31.21 -13.89
N THR A 94 11.88 30.60 -13.78
CA THR A 94 12.36 29.59 -14.74
C THR A 94 11.68 28.23 -14.50
N CYS A 95 10.62 27.94 -15.25
CA CYS A 95 9.83 26.72 -15.06
C CYS A 95 10.17 25.62 -16.06
N THR A 96 10.76 24.49 -15.61
CA THR A 96 10.90 23.31 -16.46
C THR A 96 9.61 22.47 -16.43
N PRO A 97 8.98 22.14 -17.57
CA PRO A 97 7.76 21.34 -17.57
C PRO A 97 8.04 19.92 -17.09
N ALA A 98 7.36 19.49 -16.03
CA ALA A 98 7.49 18.12 -15.51
C ALA A 98 6.73 17.10 -16.38
N LYS A 99 7.09 15.82 -16.22
CA LYS A 99 6.40 14.65 -16.76
C LYS A 99 6.25 13.59 -15.68
N ILE A 100 5.08 12.97 -15.59
CA ILE A 100 4.75 11.95 -14.60
C ILE A 100 4.62 10.58 -15.27
N VAL A 101 5.35 9.59 -14.76
CA VAL A 101 5.29 8.21 -15.25
C VAL A 101 4.55 7.35 -14.23
N CYS A 102 3.34 6.92 -14.59
CA CYS A 102 2.52 6.04 -13.76
C CYS A 102 2.89 4.56 -13.91
N ASN A 103 2.54 3.75 -12.92
CA ASN A 103 2.73 2.30 -12.94
C ASN A 103 1.50 1.57 -13.53
N THR A 104 1.10 0.44 -12.96
CA THR A 104 -0.12 -0.32 -13.26
C THR A 104 -1.37 0.55 -13.42
N ASN A 105 -2.07 0.40 -14.53
CA ASN A 105 -3.35 1.03 -14.81
C ASN A 105 -4.49 0.16 -14.27
N ARG A 106 -5.19 0.60 -13.22
CA ARG A 106 -6.23 -0.21 -12.55
C ARG A 106 -7.34 -0.64 -13.51
N ARG A 107 -7.69 0.19 -14.49
CA ARG A 107 -8.78 -0.07 -15.46
C ARG A 107 -8.41 -1.09 -16.54
N LYS A 108 -7.14 -1.13 -16.97
CA LYS A 108 -6.67 -2.02 -18.05
C LYS A 108 -6.09 -3.34 -17.53
N ASP A 109 -5.27 -3.26 -16.49
CA ASP A 109 -4.37 -4.37 -16.13
C ASP A 109 -5.06 -5.32 -15.15
N HIS A 110 -5.74 -4.76 -14.14
CA HIS A 110 -6.42 -5.49 -13.06
C HIS A 110 -7.78 -4.85 -12.69
N PRO A 111 -8.75 -4.78 -13.62
CA PRO A 111 -10.07 -4.26 -13.30
C PRO A 111 -10.80 -5.17 -12.31
N TYR A 112 -11.41 -4.58 -11.29
CA TYR A 112 -12.07 -5.29 -10.20
C TYR A 112 -13.60 -5.17 -10.29
N LYS A 113 -14.34 -6.19 -9.81
CA LYS A 113 -15.81 -6.21 -9.88
C LYS A 113 -16.40 -4.98 -9.18
N GLY A 114 -17.07 -4.13 -9.93
CA GLY A 114 -17.68 -2.90 -9.45
C GLY A 114 -16.79 -1.66 -9.47
N GLN A 115 -15.59 -1.73 -10.05
CA GLN A 115 -14.84 -0.54 -10.43
C GLN A 115 -15.71 0.33 -11.34
N VAL A 116 -15.72 1.64 -11.11
CA VAL A 116 -16.36 2.64 -11.98
C VAL A 116 -15.31 3.42 -12.77
N TYR A 117 -15.66 3.84 -13.99
CA TYR A 117 -14.93 4.92 -14.67
C TYR A 117 -15.86 5.88 -15.43
N LEU A 118 -15.38 7.09 -15.67
CA LEU A 118 -16.05 8.11 -16.48
C LEU A 118 -15.44 8.13 -17.88
N ASP A 119 -16.23 7.76 -18.88
CA ASP A 119 -15.83 7.68 -20.28
C ASP A 119 -16.02 9.05 -20.94
N LYS A 120 -14.91 9.77 -21.18
CA LYS A 120 -14.94 11.16 -21.66
C LYS A 120 -15.70 11.29 -22.99
N THR A 121 -16.63 12.24 -23.06
CA THR A 121 -17.60 12.27 -24.17
C THR A 121 -17.22 13.20 -25.33
N LYS A 122 -16.63 14.38 -25.07
CA LYS A 122 -15.99 15.24 -26.10
C LYS A 122 -14.87 16.16 -25.59
N THR A 123 -14.77 16.38 -24.29
CA THR A 123 -14.08 17.53 -23.70
C THR A 123 -12.67 17.22 -23.19
N ASP A 124 -11.78 18.21 -23.27
CA ASP A 124 -10.47 18.16 -22.61
C ASP A 124 -10.62 18.29 -21.07
N THR A 125 -11.79 18.72 -20.59
CA THR A 125 -12.16 18.78 -19.16
C THR A 125 -12.30 17.38 -18.51
N PRO A 126 -12.26 17.27 -17.16
CA PRO A 126 -11.62 16.11 -16.53
C PRO A 126 -12.45 15.33 -15.52
N THR A 127 -13.70 15.71 -15.43
CA THR A 127 -14.65 15.36 -14.38
C THR A 127 -15.87 14.68 -14.96
N ASP A 128 -15.90 14.55 -16.28
CA ASP A 128 -17.08 14.46 -17.10
C ASP A 128 -16.99 13.31 -18.09
N GLY A 129 -18.09 12.57 -18.22
CA GLY A 129 -18.17 11.38 -19.05
C GLY A 129 -19.34 10.47 -18.69
N VAL A 130 -19.60 9.49 -19.57
CA VAL A 130 -20.57 8.41 -19.32
C VAL A 130 -20.05 7.51 -18.20
N VAL A 131 -20.89 7.21 -17.21
CA VAL A 131 -20.57 6.27 -16.14
C VAL A 131 -20.52 4.86 -16.71
N LYS A 132 -19.36 4.21 -16.59
CA LYS A 132 -19.12 2.80 -16.89
C LYS A 132 -18.83 2.06 -15.58
N VAL A 133 -19.26 0.81 -15.47
CA VAL A 133 -18.98 -0.09 -14.33
C VAL A 133 -18.48 -1.44 -14.83
N TYR A 134 -17.48 -2.01 -14.14
CA TYR A 134 -16.92 -3.31 -14.48
C TYR A 134 -17.72 -4.44 -13.84
N LEU A 135 -18.51 -5.16 -14.64
CA LEU A 135 -19.34 -6.28 -14.20
C LEU A 135 -19.30 -7.39 -15.27
N TYR A 136 -19.46 -8.64 -14.86
CA TYR A 136 -19.43 -9.80 -15.77
C TYR A 136 -18.17 -9.86 -16.67
N ASN A 137 -17.04 -9.37 -16.13
CA ASN A 137 -15.73 -9.20 -16.79
C ASN A 137 -15.67 -8.16 -17.93
N GLU A 138 -16.70 -7.32 -18.10
CA GLU A 138 -16.76 -6.27 -19.13
C GLU A 138 -17.13 -4.88 -18.57
N TRP A 139 -16.94 -3.83 -19.39
CA TRP A 139 -17.19 -2.44 -19.05
C TRP A 139 -18.53 -1.92 -19.60
N TYR A 140 -19.60 -2.13 -18.85
CA TYR A 140 -20.95 -1.67 -19.24
C TYR A 140 -21.21 -0.22 -18.83
N PRO A 141 -21.89 0.60 -19.66
CA PRO A 141 -22.43 1.87 -19.21
C PRO A 141 -23.57 1.68 -18.20
N VAL A 142 -23.85 2.69 -17.38
CA VAL A 142 -25.00 2.73 -16.46
C VAL A 142 -26.19 3.38 -17.17
N CYS A 143 -27.33 2.70 -17.20
CA CYS A 143 -28.56 3.21 -17.82
C CYS A 143 -29.12 4.39 -17.02
N ARG A 144 -29.67 5.40 -17.70
CA ARG A 144 -30.55 6.39 -17.06
C ARG A 144 -31.83 5.72 -16.59
N ASN A 145 -32.21 5.94 -15.33
CA ASN A 145 -33.56 5.64 -14.85
C ASN A 145 -33.93 6.53 -13.65
N ALA A 146 -35.16 6.40 -13.14
CA ALA A 146 -35.64 7.15 -11.99
C ALA A 146 -34.96 6.79 -10.64
N ALA A 147 -34.33 5.61 -10.55
CA ALA A 147 -33.63 5.18 -9.34
C ALA A 147 -32.24 5.81 -9.17
N PHE A 148 -31.63 6.30 -10.27
CA PHE A 148 -30.31 6.92 -10.22
C PHE A 148 -30.39 8.35 -9.61
N THR A 149 -30.13 8.44 -8.30
CA THR A 149 -30.25 9.72 -7.55
C THR A 149 -28.93 10.50 -7.45
N LYS A 150 -29.05 11.76 -7.03
CA LYS A 150 -27.91 12.64 -6.69
C LYS A 150 -26.93 12.00 -5.69
N THR A 151 -27.42 11.18 -4.77
CA THR A 151 -26.58 10.46 -3.79
C THR A 151 -25.69 9.42 -4.46
N VAL A 152 -26.20 8.74 -5.49
CA VAL A 152 -25.45 7.77 -6.28
C VAL A 152 -24.39 8.47 -7.13
N SER A 153 -24.73 9.57 -7.80
CA SER A 153 -23.77 10.36 -8.58
C SER A 153 -22.69 11.02 -7.72
N ASP A 154 -23.04 11.51 -6.53
CA ASP A 154 -22.08 12.01 -5.56
C ASP A 154 -21.15 10.88 -5.08
N SER A 155 -21.65 9.66 -4.82
CA SER A 155 -20.83 8.49 -4.45
C SER A 155 -19.80 8.13 -5.55
N ILE A 156 -20.21 8.12 -6.82
CA ILE A 156 -19.29 7.88 -7.97
C ILE A 156 -18.19 8.95 -8.02
N CYS A 157 -18.54 10.23 -7.88
CA CYS A 157 -17.55 11.31 -7.89
C CYS A 157 -16.61 11.26 -6.68
N ARG A 158 -17.09 10.86 -5.49
CA ARG A 158 -16.28 10.72 -4.27
C ARG A 158 -15.27 9.56 -4.36
N GLN A 159 -15.57 8.47 -5.08
CA GLN A 159 -14.59 7.42 -5.43
C GLN A 159 -13.41 7.94 -6.27
N TYR A 160 -13.63 9.00 -7.06
CA TYR A 160 -12.61 9.72 -7.82
C TYR A 160 -11.95 10.89 -7.06
N GLY A 161 -12.21 11.04 -5.76
CA GLY A 161 -11.68 12.13 -4.93
C GLY A 161 -12.34 13.49 -5.18
N TYR A 162 -13.39 13.57 -5.99
CA TYR A 162 -14.20 14.78 -6.19
C TYR A 162 -15.29 14.88 -5.11
N THR A 163 -15.70 16.10 -4.78
CA THR A 163 -16.59 16.36 -3.63
C THR A 163 -18.07 16.03 -3.85
N GLY A 164 -18.42 15.64 -5.07
CA GLY A 164 -19.76 15.30 -5.54
C GLY A 164 -19.90 15.59 -7.04
N SER A 165 -21.00 15.19 -7.67
CA SER A 165 -21.38 15.63 -9.00
C SER A 165 -22.10 16.98 -8.96
N GLN A 166 -22.15 17.66 -10.10
CA GLN A 166 -23.14 18.67 -10.39
C GLN A 166 -24.54 18.04 -10.40
N ASN A 167 -25.58 18.86 -10.23
CA ASN A 167 -26.97 18.37 -10.14
C ASN A 167 -27.51 17.90 -11.50
N ASN A 168 -26.98 18.46 -12.59
CA ASN A 168 -27.36 18.10 -13.95
C ASN A 168 -26.53 16.90 -14.39
N TRP A 169 -27.18 15.74 -14.49
CA TRP A 169 -26.63 14.53 -15.10
C TRP A 169 -27.34 14.30 -16.44
N ALA A 170 -26.55 14.28 -17.50
CA ALA A 170 -27.05 14.25 -18.86
C ALA A 170 -27.40 12.82 -19.27
N SER A 171 -28.36 12.70 -20.18
CA SER A 171 -28.46 11.55 -21.07
C SER A 171 -27.50 11.80 -22.22
N GLU A 172 -26.62 10.85 -22.52
CA GLU A 172 -25.93 10.84 -23.81
C GLU A 172 -26.37 9.61 -24.59
N SER A 173 -27.00 9.85 -25.74
CA SER A 173 -27.39 8.81 -26.67
C SER A 173 -26.13 8.17 -27.27
N SER A 174 -26.00 6.85 -27.10
CA SER A 174 -24.74 6.20 -27.47
C SER A 174 -24.57 6.05 -28.97
N GLY A 175 -23.72 6.91 -29.55
CA GLY A 175 -23.00 6.63 -30.79
C GLY A 175 -21.92 5.54 -30.62
N SER A 176 -22.24 4.47 -29.89
CA SER A 176 -21.32 3.40 -29.47
C SER A 176 -22.01 2.03 -29.62
N PRO A 177 -21.32 0.95 -30.02
CA PRO A 177 -21.98 -0.29 -30.46
C PRO A 177 -22.74 -1.05 -29.37
N SER A 178 -22.39 -0.85 -28.10
CA SER A 178 -22.97 -1.57 -26.96
C SER A 178 -24.37 -1.03 -26.61
N LYS A 179 -25.42 -1.65 -27.18
CA LYS A 179 -26.83 -1.36 -26.82
C LYS A 179 -27.19 -1.69 -25.36
N MET A 180 -26.36 -2.48 -24.68
CA MET A 180 -26.62 -2.98 -23.33
C MET A 180 -25.93 -2.14 -22.25
N CYS A 181 -26.68 -1.84 -21.19
CA CYS A 181 -26.23 -1.10 -20.02
C CYS A 181 -26.71 -1.75 -18.73
N VAL A 182 -26.10 -1.36 -17.61
CA VAL A 182 -26.48 -1.79 -16.26
C VAL A 182 -27.62 -0.90 -15.76
N ILE A 183 -28.80 -1.49 -15.57
CA ILE A 183 -29.93 -0.86 -14.90
C ILE A 183 -30.13 -1.48 -13.52
N ALA A 184 -30.22 -0.65 -12.49
CA ALA A 184 -30.62 -1.05 -11.13
C ALA A 184 -31.95 -0.38 -10.80
N THR A 185 -32.93 -1.13 -10.30
CA THR A 185 -34.26 -0.59 -9.94
C THR A 185 -34.24 0.24 -8.65
N GLU A 186 -33.16 0.14 -7.88
CA GLU A 186 -33.05 0.63 -6.51
C GLU A 186 -31.56 0.77 -6.16
N TYR A 187 -31.20 1.81 -5.39
CA TYR A 187 -29.85 2.02 -4.89
C TYR A 187 -29.88 2.38 -3.39
N THR A 188 -28.99 1.78 -2.60
CA THR A 188 -28.86 2.00 -1.14
C THR A 188 -27.82 3.06 -0.77
N CYS A 189 -27.25 3.80 -1.73
CA CYS A 189 -26.22 4.81 -1.42
C CYS A 189 -26.71 5.82 -0.38
N THR A 190 -25.93 6.01 0.69
CA THR A 190 -26.19 6.98 1.74
C THR A 190 -25.41 8.30 1.53
N ASN A 191 -25.85 9.35 2.23
CA ASN A 191 -25.08 10.60 2.43
C ASN A 191 -24.49 10.67 3.86
N GLU A 192 -24.40 9.54 4.55
CA GLU A 192 -24.17 9.50 6.00
C GLU A 192 -22.73 9.79 6.44
N THR A 193 -22.58 9.98 7.75
CA THR A 193 -21.32 10.39 8.39
C THR A 193 -20.36 9.21 8.56
N GLY A 194 -19.81 8.73 7.44
CA GLY A 194 -18.71 7.77 7.43
C GLY A 194 -18.95 6.49 6.62
N SER A 195 -19.98 6.45 5.77
CA SER A 195 -20.19 5.33 4.86
C SER A 195 -19.06 5.24 3.82
N PHE A 196 -18.36 4.11 3.82
CA PHE A 196 -17.33 3.76 2.83
C PHE A 196 -17.91 2.95 1.67
N GLU A 197 -19.10 3.36 1.22
CA GLU A 197 -19.82 2.70 0.13
C GLU A 197 -19.13 2.98 -1.21
N CYS A 198 -18.93 1.91 -1.98
CA CYS A 198 -18.56 1.97 -3.40
C CYS A 198 -19.84 1.91 -4.25
N PHE A 199 -19.77 2.28 -5.53
CA PHE A 199 -20.97 2.33 -6.39
C PHE A 199 -21.76 1.00 -6.40
N THR A 200 -21.06 -0.14 -6.48
CA THR A 200 -21.67 -1.47 -6.41
C THR A 200 -22.10 -1.90 -5.01
N HIS A 201 -21.63 -1.27 -3.94
CA HIS A 201 -22.15 -1.54 -2.59
C HIS A 201 -23.56 -0.94 -2.44
N CYS A 202 -23.85 0.11 -3.20
CA CYS A 202 -25.19 0.67 -3.33
C CYS A 202 -26.12 -0.15 -4.24
N MET A 203 -25.61 -1.07 -5.05
CA MET A 203 -26.42 -1.86 -5.98
C MET A 203 -26.91 -3.13 -5.28
N ILE A 204 -28.19 -3.15 -4.90
CA ILE A 204 -28.78 -4.31 -4.21
C ILE A 204 -28.67 -5.56 -5.11
N PRO A 205 -28.12 -6.70 -4.61
CA PRO A 205 -28.06 -7.95 -5.36
C PRO A 205 -29.44 -8.35 -5.90
N ASN A 206 -29.48 -8.84 -7.14
CA ASN A 206 -30.70 -9.24 -7.86
C ASN A 206 -31.71 -8.09 -8.16
N LYS A 207 -31.42 -6.84 -7.78
CA LYS A 207 -32.19 -5.64 -8.19
C LYS A 207 -31.55 -4.89 -9.37
N TYR A 208 -30.51 -5.45 -9.97
CA TYR A 208 -29.90 -4.93 -11.20
C TYR A 208 -29.78 -6.03 -12.25
N LYS A 209 -29.82 -5.62 -13.52
CA LYS A 209 -29.62 -6.47 -14.70
C LYS A 209 -28.86 -5.70 -15.78
N LEU A 210 -28.40 -6.42 -16.79
CA LEU A 210 -28.12 -5.82 -18.09
C LEU A 210 -29.44 -5.67 -18.85
N ASP A 211 -29.64 -4.56 -19.54
CA ASP A 211 -30.81 -4.30 -20.36
C ASP A 211 -30.47 -3.44 -21.59
N SER A 212 -31.33 -3.44 -22.60
CA SER A 212 -31.15 -2.62 -23.81
C SER A 212 -31.77 -1.25 -23.60
N TYR A 213 -30.97 -0.19 -23.59
CA TYR A 213 -31.43 1.18 -23.36
C TYR A 213 -30.58 2.20 -24.13
N GLU A 214 -31.20 3.30 -24.58
CA GLU A 214 -30.52 4.26 -25.46
C GLU A 214 -29.87 5.43 -24.70
N GLU A 215 -30.30 5.69 -23.46
CA GLU A 215 -29.83 6.81 -22.64
C GLU A 215 -28.91 6.34 -21.49
N HIS A 216 -27.64 6.75 -21.54
CA HIS A 216 -26.69 6.48 -20.47
C HIS A 216 -26.49 7.67 -19.55
N VAL A 217 -26.19 7.40 -18.26
CA VAL A 217 -25.85 8.42 -17.29
C VAL A 217 -24.49 9.03 -17.64
N ALA A 218 -24.47 10.32 -17.98
CA ALA A 218 -23.26 11.12 -18.00
C ALA A 218 -23.22 12.08 -16.78
N LEU A 219 -22.09 12.10 -16.07
CA LEU A 219 -21.88 12.96 -14.90
C LEU A 219 -20.91 14.09 -15.22
N ILE A 220 -20.93 15.13 -14.37
CA ILE A 220 -19.86 16.12 -14.24
C ILE A 220 -19.50 16.21 -12.75
N CYS A 221 -18.33 15.72 -12.36
CA CYS A 221 -17.81 15.80 -11.00
C CYS A 221 -17.30 17.21 -10.64
N SER A 222 -17.27 17.53 -9.35
CA SER A 222 -16.96 18.86 -8.83
C SER A 222 -16.08 18.78 -7.59
N PHE A 223 -15.08 19.67 -7.48
CA PHE A 223 -14.24 19.79 -6.29
C PHE A 223 -14.52 21.11 -5.57
N ASN A 224 -14.87 21.03 -4.30
CA ASN A 224 -15.03 22.15 -3.38
C ASN A 224 -13.96 22.06 -2.27
N VAL A 225 -13.01 23.00 -2.29
CA VAL A 225 -11.87 23.06 -1.36
C VAL A 225 -12.28 23.15 0.13
N THR A 226 -13.49 23.63 0.46
CA THR A 226 -13.92 23.75 1.87
C THR A 226 -14.45 22.44 2.47
N LYS A 227 -14.74 21.41 1.66
CA LYS A 227 -15.22 20.10 2.15
C LYS A 227 -14.05 19.25 2.67
N LYS A 228 -13.70 19.48 3.95
CA LYS A 228 -12.59 18.84 4.68
C LYS A 228 -12.55 17.30 4.59
N TYR A 229 -13.71 16.64 4.48
CA TYR A 229 -13.81 15.18 4.36
C TYR A 229 -14.78 14.76 3.26
N LEU A 230 -14.53 13.59 2.66
CA LEU A 230 -15.42 12.92 1.71
C LEU A 230 -15.70 11.50 2.18
N ARG A 231 -16.92 11.03 1.93
CA ARG A 231 -17.52 9.84 2.56
C ARG A 231 -18.12 8.94 1.46
N SER A 232 -17.25 8.09 0.94
CA SER A 232 -17.49 6.93 0.09
C SER A 232 -16.20 6.11 0.14
N GLY A 233 -16.18 4.92 -0.46
CA GLY A 233 -14.91 4.25 -0.74
C GLY A 233 -14.04 5.10 -1.67
N SER A 234 -12.71 5.00 -1.56
CA SER A 234 -11.76 5.29 -2.64
C SER A 234 -11.73 4.13 -3.64
N GLN A 235 -11.29 4.36 -4.88
CA GLN A 235 -11.03 3.24 -5.81
C GLN A 235 -10.12 2.16 -5.20
N ALA A 236 -9.14 2.54 -4.37
CA ALA A 236 -8.30 1.58 -3.66
C ALA A 236 -9.05 0.77 -2.59
N GLN A 237 -9.97 1.38 -1.83
CA GLN A 237 -10.85 0.65 -0.90
C GLN A 237 -11.81 -0.27 -1.66
N CYS A 238 -12.37 0.20 -2.77
CA CYS A 238 -13.31 -0.56 -3.61
C CYS A 238 -12.68 -1.75 -4.34
N ALA A 239 -11.35 -1.77 -4.46
CA ALA A 239 -10.60 -2.91 -5.01
C ALA A 239 -10.37 -4.04 -3.99
N LEU A 240 -10.64 -3.82 -2.70
CA LEU A 240 -10.49 -4.83 -1.66
C LEU A 240 -11.65 -5.83 -1.69
N PRO A 241 -11.42 -7.12 -1.39
CA PRO A 241 -12.50 -8.10 -1.30
C PRO A 241 -13.42 -7.80 -0.11
N LEU A 242 -14.73 -7.96 -0.32
CA LEU A 242 -15.80 -7.62 0.64
C LEU A 242 -15.74 -8.35 2.00
N ASN A 243 -14.83 -9.32 2.18
CA ASN A 243 -14.66 -10.05 3.44
C ASN A 243 -13.72 -9.38 4.46
N GLU A 244 -13.09 -8.25 4.14
CA GLU A 244 -12.21 -7.51 5.08
C GLU A 244 -12.87 -6.27 5.72
N THR A 245 -14.15 -6.00 5.49
CA THR A 245 -14.87 -4.84 6.08
C THR A 245 -15.54 -5.15 7.42
N SER A 246 -14.76 -5.57 8.43
CA SER A 246 -15.17 -5.53 9.84
C SER A 246 -14.03 -5.05 10.76
N HIS A 247 -14.22 -3.87 11.35
CA HIS A 247 -13.45 -3.28 12.47
C HIS A 247 -11.91 -3.33 12.42
N LEU A 248 -11.31 -2.22 11.94
CA LEU A 248 -9.90 -1.85 12.04
C LEU A 248 -8.91 -2.83 11.36
N CYS A 249 -7.96 -2.30 10.58
CA CYS A 249 -6.82 -3.07 10.10
C CYS A 249 -5.52 -2.68 10.82
N PRO A 250 -5.21 -3.27 11.99
CA PRO A 250 -3.88 -3.23 12.58
C PRO A 250 -2.91 -4.24 11.92
N THR A 251 -3.37 -5.00 10.93
CA THR A 251 -2.65 -6.14 10.35
C THR A 251 -2.63 -6.13 8.83
N CYS A 252 -1.90 -5.17 8.24
CA CYS A 252 -1.31 -5.32 6.91
C CYS A 252 -0.24 -6.44 6.92
N LYS A 253 -0.67 -7.69 7.13
CA LYS A 253 0.17 -8.89 7.17
C LYS A 253 -0.23 -9.96 6.13
N ASN A 254 -1.03 -9.61 5.11
CA ASN A 254 -1.32 -10.52 3.98
C ASN A 254 -0.27 -10.49 2.85
N LYS A 255 0.98 -10.10 3.17
CA LYS A 255 2.18 -10.61 2.47
C LYS A 255 2.84 -11.79 3.22
N SER A 256 2.34 -12.14 4.40
CA SER A 256 3.06 -12.96 5.39
C SER A 256 2.84 -14.47 5.30
N ALA A 257 2.03 -14.99 4.36
CA ALA A 257 1.80 -16.44 4.25
C ALA A 257 3.09 -17.18 3.82
N HIS A 258 3.64 -16.83 2.65
CA HIS A 258 4.92 -17.36 2.19
C HIS A 258 6.08 -16.99 3.13
N ASP A 259 6.17 -15.72 3.55
CA ASP A 259 7.25 -15.26 4.42
C ASP A 259 7.27 -16.00 5.77
N ARG A 260 6.12 -16.34 6.37
CA ARG A 260 6.07 -17.17 7.59
C ARG A 260 6.55 -18.59 7.34
N ILE A 261 6.15 -19.21 6.21
CA ILE A 261 6.61 -20.56 5.87
C ILE A 261 8.14 -20.57 5.71
N ILE A 262 8.70 -19.57 5.02
CA ILE A 262 10.16 -19.39 4.87
C ILE A 262 10.83 -19.17 6.23
N ILE A 263 10.28 -18.31 7.10
CA ILE A 263 10.82 -18.08 8.46
C ILE A 263 10.78 -19.36 9.30
N TRP A 264 9.68 -20.12 9.29
CA TRP A 264 9.58 -21.39 10.03
C TRP A 264 10.55 -22.46 9.49
N LEU A 265 10.76 -22.52 8.16
CA LEU A 265 11.77 -23.40 7.57
C LEU A 265 13.19 -23.00 7.96
N LEU A 266 13.52 -21.70 7.98
CA LEU A 266 14.83 -21.20 8.41
C LEU A 266 15.09 -21.43 9.90
N VAL A 267 14.08 -21.21 10.75
CA VAL A 267 14.16 -21.50 12.20
C VAL A 267 14.29 -23.01 12.45
N GLY A 268 13.52 -23.84 11.74
CA GLY A 268 13.63 -25.29 11.81
C GLY A 268 15.01 -25.80 11.39
N PHE A 269 15.56 -25.26 10.30
CA PHE A 269 16.92 -25.57 9.85
C PHE A 269 17.99 -25.15 10.86
N LEU A 270 17.86 -23.95 11.45
CA LEU A 270 18.78 -23.46 12.49
C LEU A 270 18.74 -24.33 13.76
N LEU A 271 17.55 -24.71 14.23
CA LEU A 271 17.42 -25.62 15.38
C LEU A 271 17.98 -27.02 15.08
N CYS A 272 17.82 -27.51 13.85
CA CYS A 272 18.40 -28.77 13.40
C CYS A 272 19.93 -28.71 13.36
N THR A 273 20.54 -27.66 12.78
CA THR A 273 22.01 -27.52 12.74
C THR A 273 22.62 -27.33 14.13
N ILE A 274 21.98 -26.56 15.02
CA ILE A 274 22.37 -26.46 16.44
C ILE A 274 22.31 -27.85 17.12
N SER A 275 21.27 -28.64 16.87
CA SER A 275 21.14 -29.99 17.44
C SER A 275 22.22 -30.95 16.94
N ILE A 276 22.54 -30.91 15.64
CA ILE A 276 23.63 -31.70 15.05
C ILE A 276 24.99 -31.27 15.61
N LEU A 277 25.24 -29.96 15.76
CA LEU A 277 26.46 -29.43 16.39
C LEU A 277 26.56 -29.83 17.87
N ALA A 278 25.47 -29.81 18.62
CA ALA A 278 25.43 -30.27 20.00
C ALA A 278 25.77 -31.77 20.10
N LEU A 279 25.21 -32.63 19.22
CA LEU A 279 25.56 -34.05 19.14
C LEU A 279 27.01 -34.27 18.71
N PHE A 280 27.56 -33.42 17.83
CA PHE A 280 28.97 -33.48 17.44
C PHE A 280 29.90 -33.06 18.59
N ILE A 281 29.55 -32.02 19.35
CA ILE A 281 30.28 -31.62 20.56
C ILE A 281 30.17 -32.70 21.65
N ILE A 282 29.01 -33.33 21.84
CA ILE A 282 28.83 -34.44 22.79
C ILE A 282 29.66 -35.65 22.37
N THR A 283 29.66 -36.03 21.08
CA THR A 283 30.50 -37.14 20.61
C THR A 283 31.99 -36.81 20.65
N LEU A 284 32.40 -35.57 20.38
CA LEU A 284 33.77 -35.10 20.64
C LEU A 284 34.13 -35.14 22.13
N LEU A 285 33.23 -34.78 23.05
CA LEU A 285 33.47 -34.87 24.50
C LEU A 285 33.52 -36.33 24.98
N PHE A 286 32.71 -37.23 24.42
CA PHE A 286 32.81 -38.67 24.68
C PHE A 286 34.10 -39.26 24.10
N CYS A 287 34.51 -38.86 22.90
CA CYS A 287 35.79 -39.22 22.31
C CYS A 287 36.93 -38.70 23.17
N TYR A 288 36.96 -37.42 23.53
CA TYR A 288 37.97 -36.82 24.40
C TYR A 288 38.03 -37.49 25.78
N ARG A 289 36.89 -37.76 26.42
CA ARG A 289 36.84 -38.57 27.65
C ARG A 289 37.36 -40.00 27.44
N LYS A 290 37.15 -40.60 26.27
CA LYS A 290 37.67 -41.94 25.90
C LYS A 290 39.17 -41.90 25.55
N THR A 291 39.68 -40.80 25.01
CA THR A 291 41.12 -40.54 24.83
C THR A 291 41.77 -40.36 26.20
N ILE A 292 41.25 -39.48 27.06
CA ILE A 292 41.67 -39.34 28.46
C ILE A 292 41.61 -40.69 29.18
N LYS A 293 40.55 -41.51 29.00
CA LYS A 293 40.49 -42.82 29.66
C LYS A 293 41.53 -43.80 29.09
N ARG A 294 41.87 -43.74 27.80
CA ARG A 294 42.97 -44.51 27.19
C ARG A 294 44.36 -44.03 27.63
N GLU A 295 44.57 -42.72 27.72
CA GLU A 295 45.82 -42.12 28.18
C GLU A 295 46.01 -42.29 29.68
N CYS A 296 44.94 -42.18 30.47
CA CYS A 296 44.93 -42.53 31.88
C CYS A 296 45.18 -44.03 32.08
N CYS A 297 44.64 -44.93 31.24
CA CYS A 297 45.05 -46.34 31.27
C CYS A 297 46.53 -46.56 30.89
N ARG A 298 47.10 -45.80 29.93
CA ARG A 298 48.55 -45.82 29.62
C ARG A 298 49.38 -45.24 30.75
N CYS A 299 48.92 -44.17 31.38
CA CYS A 299 49.61 -43.46 32.45
C CYS A 299 49.56 -44.26 33.74
N CYS A 300 48.39 -44.76 34.16
CA CYS A 300 48.27 -45.71 35.27
C CYS A 300 49.03 -47.02 35.03
N ARG A 301 49.15 -47.52 33.79
CA ARG A 301 50.06 -48.66 33.51
C ARG A 301 51.54 -48.27 33.64
N LYS A 302 51.96 -47.07 33.22
CA LYS A 302 53.32 -46.55 33.49
C LYS A 302 53.57 -46.32 34.99
N ILE A 303 52.59 -45.78 35.71
CA ILE A 303 52.66 -45.46 37.14
C ILE A 303 52.65 -46.75 37.97
N ALA A 304 51.81 -47.74 37.64
CA ALA A 304 51.84 -49.05 38.28
C ALA A 304 53.19 -49.74 38.08
N ASN A 305 53.73 -49.76 36.86
CA ASN A 305 55.08 -50.29 36.60
C ASN A 305 56.18 -49.50 37.34
N LYS A 306 55.99 -48.20 37.60
CA LYS A 306 56.93 -47.38 38.38
C LYS A 306 56.76 -47.56 39.89
N MET A 307 55.53 -47.77 40.36
CA MET A 307 55.20 -48.02 41.78
C MET A 307 55.54 -49.45 42.20
N GLN A 308 55.51 -50.43 41.29
CA GLN A 308 56.12 -51.74 41.52
C GLN A 308 57.62 -51.55 41.82
N LYS A 309 58.33 -50.86 40.92
CA LYS A 309 59.76 -50.59 41.10
C LYS A 309 60.08 -49.76 42.34
N ILE A 310 59.28 -48.74 42.65
CA ILE A 310 59.46 -47.95 43.88
C ILE A 310 59.14 -48.81 45.11
N LYS A 311 58.20 -49.75 45.06
CA LYS A 311 57.98 -50.68 46.18
C LYS A 311 59.12 -51.69 46.37
N ASP A 312 59.97 -51.88 45.35
CA ASP A 312 61.23 -52.62 45.47
C ASP A 312 62.37 -51.72 46.06
N ASP A 313 62.18 -50.40 46.15
CA ASP A 313 63.14 -49.39 46.67
C ASP A 313 62.70 -48.77 48.05
N ASP A 314 61.40 -48.71 48.36
CA ASP A 314 60.78 -47.88 49.42
C ASP A 314 60.53 -48.65 50.75
N ASP A 315 61.24 -49.76 50.96
CA ASP A 315 61.41 -50.40 52.29
C ASP A 315 62.47 -49.62 53.14
N SER A 316 62.67 -48.32 52.87
CA SER A 316 63.61 -47.43 53.58
C SER A 316 63.13 -45.95 53.70
N GLU A 317 63.01 -45.45 54.95
CA GLU A 317 63.11 -44.01 55.38
C GLU A 317 61.88 -43.03 55.49
N GLN A 318 60.77 -43.43 56.14
CA GLN A 318 60.18 -42.84 57.40
C GLN A 318 59.92 -41.29 57.69
N ASN A 319 58.62 -40.89 57.89
CA ASN A 319 57.98 -39.90 58.86
C ASN A 319 57.71 -38.33 58.68
N ASP A 320 56.41 -37.90 58.90
CA ASP A 320 55.79 -36.76 59.73
C ASP A 320 55.26 -35.30 59.28
N ARG A 321 53.91 -35.01 59.47
CA ARG A 321 53.08 -33.79 59.94
C ARG A 321 53.04 -32.35 59.22
N THR A 322 52.16 -31.30 59.40
CA THR A 322 50.69 -30.95 59.77
C THR A 322 50.21 -29.45 59.47
N PRO A 323 48.89 -29.01 59.46
CA PRO A 323 48.34 -27.67 58.95
C PRO A 323 47.13 -26.91 59.69
N LEU A 324 46.61 -25.70 59.23
CA LEU A 324 45.21 -25.10 59.48
C LEU A 324 44.69 -23.84 58.62
N ASN A 325 43.53 -23.15 58.96
CA ASN A 325 42.55 -22.37 58.06
C ASN A 325 41.72 -21.16 58.68
N ASP A 326 40.96 -20.29 57.92
CA ASP A 326 39.85 -19.34 58.40
C ASP A 326 38.79 -18.75 57.33
N TYR A 327 37.90 -17.76 57.66
CA TYR A 327 36.48 -17.55 57.13
C TYR A 327 35.86 -16.09 57.02
N GLN A 328 34.63 -15.97 56.43
CA GLN A 328 33.50 -14.95 56.61
C GLN A 328 33.43 -13.57 55.86
N ASN A 329 32.32 -12.74 55.79
CA ASN A 329 30.81 -12.90 55.68
C ASN A 329 29.98 -11.53 55.70
N ARG A 330 28.72 -11.47 55.17
CA ARG A 330 27.62 -10.41 55.30
C ARG A 330 27.82 -9.02 54.60
N ARG A 331 26.87 -8.06 54.36
CA ARG A 331 25.40 -7.71 54.61
C ARG A 331 24.96 -6.59 53.56
N ASN A 332 23.77 -5.94 53.36
CA ASN A 332 22.31 -5.92 53.74
C ASN A 332 21.47 -5.06 52.71
N SER A 333 20.14 -4.84 52.87
CA SER A 333 19.28 -3.83 52.15
C SER A 333 18.24 -3.12 53.07
N LEU A 334 17.41 -2.18 52.58
CA LEU A 334 16.28 -1.54 53.31
C LEU A 334 15.20 -0.92 52.41
N ASN A 335 13.95 -0.88 52.91
CA ASN A 335 12.84 0.03 52.58
C ASN A 335 11.89 0.09 53.79
#